data_AF-A0A3D1ABU4-F1
#
_entry.id   AF-A0A3D1ABU4-F1
#
_cell.length_a   1.000
_cell.length_b   1.000
_cell.length_c   1.000
_cell.angle_alpha   90.00
_cell.angle_beta   90.00
_cell.angle_gamma   90.00
#
_symmetry.space_group_name_H-M   'P 1'
#
loop_
_entity.id
_entity.type
_entity.pdbx_description
1 polymer ?
#
loop_
_entity_poly.entity_id
_entity_poly.type
_entity_poly.pdbx_seq_one_letter_code
_entity_poly.pdbx_strand_id
1 'polypeptide(L)'
;MTPDLIIELFKYYAKFVPKDVLKKIFVQPASSRFPGYDEIRTEIMSLPDGQVLPDFDTFVVSLNDNFVSERMKGSKEFVLFVEYGSFSVDHSITEGAKENLAVAVVRKFSDSNSDNVNEIIHMNKCFVLLDTILGAMGDEQNTLDFCDGSLVEFPAELYPVDPALFHGCGGWVAKFKKVNTIL
;
A
#
# COMPACT_ATOMS: atom_id res chain seq x y z
N MET A 1 24.24 1.33 -3.76
CA MET A 1 23.71 -0.05 -3.85
C MET A 1 22.25 0.21 -4.04
N THR A 2 21.73 -0.04 -5.25
CA THR A 2 20.38 0.39 -5.61
C THR A 2 19.41 -0.10 -4.54
N PRO A 3 18.68 0.80 -3.84
CA PRO A 3 17.69 0.37 -2.87
C PRO A 3 16.72 -0.58 -3.56
N ASP A 4 16.36 -1.69 -2.90
CA ASP A 4 15.29 -2.57 -3.35
C ASP A 4 13.94 -1.88 -3.14
N LEU A 5 13.70 -0.76 -3.84
CA LEU A 5 12.64 0.21 -3.55
C LEU A 5 11.26 -0.45 -3.41
N ILE A 6 10.91 -1.35 -4.33
CA ILE A 6 9.63 -2.07 -4.29
C ILE A 6 9.51 -2.95 -3.03
N ILE A 7 10.61 -3.59 -2.61
CA ILE A 7 10.66 -4.42 -1.41
C ILE A 7 10.56 -3.52 -0.17
N GLU A 8 11.27 -2.39 -0.14
CA GLU A 8 11.22 -1.44 0.97
C GLU A 8 9.86 -0.78 1.11
N LEU A 9 9.19 -0.43 0.00
CA LEU A 9 7.79 0.00 0.02
C LEU A 9 6.87 -1.10 0.56
N PHE A 10 7.04 -2.34 0.11
CA PHE A 10 6.24 -3.46 0.62
C PHE A 10 6.43 -3.64 2.14
N LYS A 11 7.67 -3.58 2.64
CA LYS A 11 8.00 -3.63 4.08
C LYS A 11 7.40 -2.45 4.83
N TYR A 12 7.54 -1.24 4.29
CA TYR A 12 7.03 -0.01 4.88
C TYR A 12 5.52 -0.08 5.09
N TYR A 13 4.75 -0.46 4.06
CA TYR A 13 3.29 -0.54 4.20
C TYR A 13 2.82 -1.74 5.02
N ALA A 14 3.62 -2.82 5.11
CA ALA A 14 3.29 -3.97 5.94
C ALA A 14 3.16 -3.64 7.43
N LYS A 15 3.82 -2.59 7.93
CA LYS A 15 3.74 -2.18 9.35
C LYS A 15 2.33 -1.71 9.77
N PHE A 16 1.51 -1.28 8.82
CA PHE A 16 0.13 -0.87 9.08
C PHE A 16 -0.85 -2.04 9.08
N VAL A 17 -0.39 -3.25 8.76
CA VAL A 17 -1.27 -4.40 8.46
C VAL A 17 -1.18 -5.44 9.59
N PRO A 18 -2.32 -6.01 10.03
CA PRO A 18 -2.31 -7.05 11.07
C PRO A 18 -1.47 -8.27 10.67
N LYS A 19 -0.72 -8.84 11.62
CA LYS A 19 0.12 -10.04 11.39
C LYS A 19 -0.66 -11.21 10.80
N ASP A 20 -1.92 -11.39 11.19
CA ASP A 20 -2.76 -12.48 10.65
C ASP A 20 -3.18 -12.26 9.19
N VAL A 21 -3.21 -11.01 8.72
CA VAL A 21 -3.36 -10.68 7.30
C VAL A 21 -2.04 -10.91 6.57
N LEU A 22 -0.92 -10.45 7.13
CA LEU A 22 0.41 -10.66 6.55
C LEU A 22 0.76 -12.14 6.37
N LYS A 23 0.40 -13.01 7.32
CA LYS A 23 0.57 -14.48 7.21
C LYS A 23 -0.11 -15.06 5.96
N LYS A 24 -1.22 -14.47 5.48
CA LYS A 24 -1.95 -14.93 4.29
C LYS A 24 -1.30 -14.49 2.96
N ILE A 25 -0.29 -13.63 3.02
CA ILE A 25 0.52 -13.23 1.88
C ILE A 25 1.65 -14.24 1.66
N PHE A 26 2.26 -14.73 2.75
CA PHE A 26 3.39 -15.65 2.69
C PHE A 26 3.00 -17.14 2.57
N VAL A 27 2.31 -17.50 1.47
CA VAL A 27 1.70 -18.83 1.27
C VAL A 27 2.45 -19.77 0.31
N GLN A 28 3.51 -19.31 -0.35
CA GLN A 28 4.18 -20.12 -1.37
C GLN A 28 4.96 -21.29 -0.74
N PRO A 29 4.90 -22.50 -1.33
CA PRO A 29 5.69 -23.63 -0.87
C PRO A 29 7.19 -23.36 -1.10
N ALA A 30 8.05 -23.93 -0.26
CA ALA A 30 9.50 -23.67 -0.30
C ALA A 30 10.13 -23.90 -1.68
N SER A 31 9.64 -24.89 -2.43
CA SER A 31 10.10 -25.21 -3.79
C SER A 31 9.80 -24.14 -4.85
N SER A 32 8.89 -23.20 -4.56
CA SER A 32 8.41 -22.19 -5.50
C SER A 32 8.75 -20.77 -5.07
N ARG A 33 9.54 -20.61 -3.99
CA ARG A 33 9.97 -19.30 -3.49
C ARG A 33 11.16 -18.79 -4.29
N PHE A 34 11.13 -17.51 -4.62
CA PHE A 34 12.31 -16.82 -5.12
C PHE A 34 13.31 -16.56 -3.98
N PRO A 35 14.61 -16.39 -4.30
CA PRO A 35 15.59 -15.87 -3.33
C PRO A 35 15.08 -14.59 -2.65
N GLY A 36 15.38 -14.41 -1.37
CA GLY A 36 14.93 -13.28 -0.55
C GLY A 36 13.53 -13.43 0.07
N TYR A 37 12.72 -14.40 -0.35
CA TYR A 37 11.36 -14.57 0.18
C TYR A 37 11.30 -14.76 1.71
N ASP A 38 12.12 -15.66 2.24
CA ASP A 38 12.12 -15.98 3.68
C ASP A 38 12.77 -14.89 4.52
N GLU A 39 13.71 -14.12 3.96
CA GLU A 39 14.31 -12.94 4.59
C GLU A 39 13.26 -11.83 4.73
N ILE A 40 12.60 -11.45 3.63
CA ILE A 40 11.51 -10.47 3.61
C ILE A 40 10.38 -10.88 4.54
N ARG A 41 9.99 -12.17 4.52
CA ARG A 41 8.99 -12.70 5.45
C ARG A 41 9.41 -12.51 6.90
N THR A 42 10.65 -12.83 7.24
CA THR A 42 11.15 -12.76 8.61
C THR A 42 11.16 -11.31 9.10
N GLU A 43 11.64 -10.38 8.28
CA GLU A 43 11.66 -8.94 8.57
C GLU A 43 10.24 -8.38 8.77
N ILE A 44 9.32 -8.67 7.86
CA ILE A 44 7.94 -8.17 7.98
C ILE A 44 7.24 -8.75 9.21
N MET A 45 7.47 -10.03 9.51
CA MET A 45 6.87 -10.67 10.67
C MET A 45 7.49 -10.20 11.99
N SER A 46 8.70 -9.61 12.00
CA SER A 46 9.35 -9.04 13.18
C SER A 46 9.03 -7.56 13.41
N LEU A 47 8.41 -6.86 12.46
CA LEU A 47 7.99 -5.46 12.64
C LEU A 47 7.13 -5.26 13.91
N PRO A 48 7.33 -4.18 14.69
CA PRO A 48 6.50 -3.87 15.85
C PRO A 48 5.04 -3.61 15.48
N ASP A 49 4.11 -3.90 16.39
CA ASP A 49 2.68 -3.70 16.16
C ASP A 49 2.20 -2.25 16.43
N GLY A 50 3.10 -1.31 16.74
CA GLY A 50 2.77 0.04 17.22
C GLY A 50 2.00 0.92 16.22
N GLN A 51 2.03 0.59 14.92
CA GLN A 51 1.33 1.32 13.85
C GLN A 51 0.29 0.45 13.12
N VAL A 52 0.01 -0.75 13.63
CA VAL A 52 -0.96 -1.66 13.00
C VAL A 52 -2.36 -1.05 13.07
N LEU A 53 -3.02 -1.00 11.91
CA LEU A 53 -4.41 -0.61 11.77
C LEU A 53 -5.27 -1.88 11.69
N PRO A 54 -6.07 -2.20 12.73
CA PRO A 54 -6.75 -3.49 12.84
C PRO A 54 -7.90 -3.69 11.83
N ASP A 55 -8.33 -2.62 11.16
CA ASP A 55 -9.43 -2.62 10.20
C ASP A 55 -9.10 -3.35 8.88
N PHE A 56 -7.81 -3.53 8.56
CA PHE A 56 -7.42 -4.20 7.33
C PHE A 56 -7.58 -5.71 7.43
N ASP A 57 -8.25 -6.32 6.45
CA ASP A 57 -8.30 -7.78 6.27
C ASP A 57 -7.51 -8.25 5.04
N THR A 58 -7.10 -7.31 4.19
CA THR A 58 -6.47 -7.54 2.90
C THR A 58 -5.38 -6.49 2.67
N PHE A 59 -4.20 -6.94 2.23
CA PHE A 59 -3.09 -6.08 1.83
C PHE A 59 -2.55 -6.57 0.50
N VAL A 60 -2.41 -5.66 -0.46
CA VAL A 60 -2.00 -5.98 -1.84
C VAL A 60 -0.99 -4.96 -2.33
N VAL A 61 0.16 -5.45 -2.80
CA VAL A 61 1.17 -4.68 -3.52
C VAL A 61 1.46 -5.40 -4.82
N SER A 62 0.93 -4.91 -5.94
CA SER A 62 0.95 -5.65 -7.22
C SER A 62 0.49 -4.81 -8.40
N LEU A 63 1.07 -5.08 -9.58
CA LEU A 63 0.61 -4.61 -10.89
C LEU A 63 -0.20 -5.68 -11.67
N ASN A 64 -0.28 -6.90 -11.15
CA ASN A 64 -1.05 -7.98 -11.78
C ASN A 64 -2.56 -7.80 -11.48
N ASP A 65 -3.29 -7.24 -12.45
CA ASP A 65 -4.73 -6.95 -12.34
C ASP A 65 -5.57 -8.17 -11.95
N ASN A 66 -5.28 -9.36 -12.50
CA ASN A 66 -6.00 -10.58 -12.13
C ASN A 66 -5.80 -10.91 -10.64
N PHE A 67 -4.56 -10.82 -10.16
CA PHE A 67 -4.24 -11.06 -8.75
C PHE A 67 -4.89 -10.01 -7.84
N VAL A 68 -4.85 -8.74 -8.23
CA VAL A 68 -5.52 -7.65 -7.51
C VAL A 68 -7.01 -7.91 -7.44
N SER A 69 -7.66 -8.21 -8.56
CA SER A 69 -9.10 -8.47 -8.63
C SER A 69 -9.55 -9.61 -7.74
N GLU A 70 -8.83 -10.74 -7.74
CA GLU A 70 -9.13 -11.88 -6.88
C GLU A 70 -9.04 -11.52 -5.39
N ARG A 71 -8.02 -10.76 -4.99
CA ARG A 71 -7.85 -10.30 -3.61
C ARG A 71 -8.92 -9.31 -3.19
N MET A 72 -9.25 -8.33 -4.04
CA MET A 72 -10.32 -7.36 -3.76
C MET A 72 -11.68 -8.06 -3.61
N LYS A 73 -12.00 -9.01 -4.50
CA LYS A 73 -13.27 -9.77 -4.43
C LYS A 73 -13.39 -10.63 -3.18
N GLY A 74 -12.27 -11.12 -2.65
CA GLY A 74 -12.20 -11.95 -1.45
C GLY A 74 -12.21 -11.16 -0.14
N SER A 75 -11.98 -9.84 -0.19
CA SER A 75 -12.04 -8.96 0.99
C SER A 75 -13.46 -8.84 1.55
N LYS A 76 -13.56 -8.67 2.87
CA LYS A 76 -14.82 -8.46 3.61
C LYS A 76 -14.84 -7.10 4.31
N GLU A 77 -13.68 -6.67 4.76
CA GLU A 77 -13.47 -5.39 5.43
C GLU A 77 -12.66 -4.44 4.52
N PHE A 78 -11.67 -3.75 5.09
CA PHE A 78 -10.88 -2.75 4.38
C PHE A 78 -9.65 -3.38 3.75
N VAL A 79 -9.31 -2.87 2.57
CA VAL A 79 -8.13 -3.25 1.81
C VAL A 79 -7.14 -2.10 1.80
N LEU A 80 -5.89 -2.38 2.15
CA LEU A 80 -4.76 -1.53 1.82
C LEU A 80 -4.18 -2.00 0.48
N PHE A 81 -4.24 -1.13 -0.53
CA PHE A 81 -3.65 -1.37 -1.84
C PHE A 81 -2.53 -0.37 -2.11
N VAL A 82 -1.38 -0.89 -2.54
CA VAL A 82 -0.25 -0.07 -2.95
C VAL A 82 0.12 -0.48 -4.38
N GLU A 83 0.10 0.50 -5.28
CA GLU A 83 0.51 0.35 -6.66
C GLU A 83 1.80 1.14 -6.87
N TYR A 84 2.89 0.41 -7.18
CA TYR A 84 4.10 1.02 -7.70
C TYR A 84 3.97 1.14 -9.22
N GLY A 85 4.09 2.36 -9.73
CA GLY A 85 3.89 2.71 -11.13
C GLY A 85 5.20 2.80 -11.91
N SER A 86 5.25 3.72 -12.88
CA SER A 86 6.45 3.90 -13.72
C SER A 86 7.63 4.47 -12.93
N PHE A 87 8.80 3.90 -13.16
CA PHE A 87 10.10 4.42 -12.71
C PHE A 87 10.71 5.26 -13.84
N SER A 88 11.14 6.48 -13.54
CA SER A 88 11.97 7.30 -14.43
C SER A 88 13.36 7.34 -13.83
N VAL A 89 14.38 6.85 -14.54
CA VAL A 89 15.76 6.83 -14.04
C VAL A 89 16.62 7.75 -14.90
N ASP A 90 17.25 8.74 -14.28
CA ASP A 90 18.25 9.59 -14.91
C ASP A 90 19.65 9.20 -14.40
N HIS A 91 20.41 8.47 -15.22
CA HIS A 91 21.77 8.05 -14.89
C HIS A 91 22.81 9.18 -14.91
N SER A 92 22.43 10.40 -15.34
CA SER A 92 23.33 11.56 -15.35
C SER A 92 23.40 12.30 -14.01
N ILE A 93 22.51 11.98 -13.07
CA ILE A 93 22.44 12.55 -11.73
C ILE A 93 22.45 11.43 -10.67
N THR A 94 23.07 11.69 -9.53
CA THR A 94 23.27 10.70 -8.45
C THR A 94 21.93 10.22 -7.83
N GLU A 95 20.88 11.04 -7.88
CA GLU A 95 19.53 10.76 -7.33
C GLU A 95 18.46 10.89 -8.44
N GLY A 96 18.63 10.12 -9.52
CA GLY A 96 17.84 10.29 -10.73
C GLY A 96 16.58 9.44 -10.86
N ALA A 97 16.27 8.59 -9.88
CA ALA A 97 15.12 7.72 -9.93
C ALA A 97 13.87 8.40 -9.33
N LYS A 98 12.80 8.49 -10.13
CA LYS A 98 11.47 8.96 -9.74
C LYS A 98 10.48 7.83 -9.90
N GLU A 99 9.71 7.56 -8.87
CA GLU A 99 8.63 6.58 -8.90
C GLU A 99 7.27 7.27 -8.79
N ASN A 100 6.31 6.75 -9.55
CA ASN A 100 4.90 7.03 -9.34
C ASN A 100 4.34 6.01 -8.33
N LEU A 101 3.87 6.46 -7.18
CA LEU A 101 3.29 5.61 -6.15
C LEU A 101 1.82 5.97 -5.98
N ALA A 102 0.94 4.97 -5.89
CA ALA A 102 -0.44 5.17 -5.49
C ALA A 102 -0.77 4.29 -4.29
N VAL A 103 -1.39 4.89 -3.27
CA VAL A 103 -1.84 4.20 -2.05
C VAL A 103 -3.33 4.40 -1.95
N ALA A 104 -4.08 3.29 -1.89
CA ALA A 104 -5.52 3.32 -1.76
C ALA A 104 -5.97 2.54 -0.52
N VAL A 105 -6.98 3.10 0.14
CA VAL A 105 -7.77 2.37 1.13
C VAL A 105 -9.18 2.26 0.61
N VAL A 106 -9.62 1.02 0.40
CA VAL A 106 -10.93 0.73 -0.20
C VAL A 106 -11.68 -0.34 0.58
N ARG A 107 -12.98 -0.40 0.34
CA ARG A 107 -13.86 -1.47 0.83
C ARG A 107 -14.83 -1.85 -0.27
N LYS A 108 -15.10 -3.15 -0.42
CA LYS A 108 -16.14 -3.64 -1.33
C LYS A 108 -17.51 -3.13 -0.91
N PHE A 109 -18.27 -2.56 -1.84
CA PHE A 109 -19.68 -2.28 -1.58
C PHE A 109 -20.47 -3.59 -1.50
N SER A 110 -21.26 -3.76 -0.44
CA SER A 110 -22.10 -4.94 -0.26
C SER A 110 -23.52 -4.69 -0.75
N ASP A 111 -24.03 -5.57 -1.60
CA ASP A 111 -25.41 -5.49 -2.12
C ASP A 111 -26.48 -5.72 -1.03
N SER A 112 -26.11 -6.29 0.13
CA SER A 112 -27.06 -6.80 1.11
C SER A 112 -27.43 -5.84 2.24
N ASN A 113 -26.81 -4.65 2.37
CA ASN A 113 -27.19 -3.66 3.39
C ASN A 113 -26.60 -2.24 3.18
N SER A 114 -26.60 -1.70 1.96
CA SER A 114 -26.04 -0.36 1.67
C SER A 114 -27.13 0.71 1.58
N ASP A 115 -27.53 1.30 2.70
CA ASP A 115 -28.13 2.63 2.64
C ASP A 115 -27.04 3.69 2.48
N ASN A 116 -27.45 4.91 2.12
CA ASN A 116 -26.53 6.04 1.92
C ASN A 116 -25.70 6.34 3.19
N VAL A 117 -26.24 6.06 4.39
CA VAL A 117 -25.54 6.33 5.65
C VAL A 117 -24.38 5.34 5.84
N ASN A 118 -24.60 4.06 5.59
CA ASN A 118 -23.55 3.04 5.60
C ASN A 118 -22.46 3.34 4.58
N GLU A 119 -22.83 3.80 3.38
CA GLU A 119 -21.87 4.21 2.36
C GLU A 119 -21.01 5.39 2.84
N ILE A 120 -21.61 6.44 3.39
CA ILE A 120 -20.88 7.61 3.93
C ILE A 120 -19.94 7.18 5.07
N ILE A 121 -20.39 6.31 5.97
CA ILE A 121 -19.55 5.79 7.07
C ILE A 121 -18.37 5.01 6.50
N HIS A 122 -18.58 4.17 5.48
CA HIS A 122 -17.51 3.44 4.81
C HIS A 122 -16.49 4.39 4.17
N MET A 123 -16.96 5.36 3.39
CA MET A 123 -16.08 6.32 2.72
C MET A 123 -15.30 7.17 3.72
N ASN A 124 -15.92 7.59 4.83
CA ASN A 124 -15.23 8.31 5.90
C ASN A 124 -14.18 7.42 6.59
N LYS A 125 -14.48 6.15 6.85
CA LYS A 125 -13.52 5.23 7.47
C LYS A 125 -12.33 4.95 6.54
N CYS A 126 -12.56 4.78 5.23
CA CYS A 126 -11.48 4.69 4.24
C CYS A 126 -10.59 5.94 4.26
N PHE A 127 -11.20 7.14 4.33
CA PHE A 127 -10.47 8.40 4.42
C PHE A 127 -9.59 8.46 5.66
N VAL A 128 -10.14 8.18 6.85
CA VAL A 128 -9.40 8.21 8.13
C VAL A 128 -8.23 7.22 8.12
N LEU A 129 -8.42 6.02 7.59
CA LEU A 129 -7.34 5.03 7.48
C LEU A 129 -6.22 5.49 6.53
N LEU A 130 -6.58 6.06 5.37
CA LEU A 130 -5.60 6.59 4.43
C LEU A 130 -4.86 7.80 5.03
N ASP A 131 -5.58 8.75 5.62
CA ASP A 131 -5.00 9.93 6.27
C ASP A 131 -4.03 9.55 7.41
N THR A 132 -4.36 8.52 8.18
CA THR A 132 -3.45 7.98 9.21
C THR A 132 -2.14 7.46 8.60
N ILE A 133 -2.22 6.75 7.47
CA ILE A 133 -1.03 6.26 6.75
C ILE A 133 -0.23 7.43 6.19
N LEU A 134 -0.89 8.43 5.60
CA LEU A 134 -0.22 9.62 5.06
C LEU A 134 0.49 10.43 6.15
N GLY A 135 -0.15 10.60 7.32
CA GLY A 135 0.46 11.25 8.48
C GLY A 135 1.77 10.55 8.89
N ALA A 136 1.72 9.22 9.03
CA ALA A 136 2.92 8.44 9.34
C ALA A 136 4.00 8.54 8.24
N MET A 137 3.61 8.57 6.96
CA MET A 137 4.56 8.83 5.85
C MET A 137 5.22 10.21 5.99
N GLY A 138 4.45 11.23 6.36
CA GLY A 138 4.96 12.59 6.55
C GLY A 138 5.96 12.70 7.70
N ASP A 139 5.66 12.04 8.82
CA ASP A 139 6.50 12.03 10.02
C ASP A 139 7.81 11.26 9.81
N GLU A 140 7.78 10.20 9.00
CA GLU A 140 8.90 9.26 8.88
C GLU A 140 9.79 9.50 7.66
N GLN A 141 9.31 10.16 6.60
CA GLN A 141 10.04 10.23 5.31
C GLN A 141 11.50 10.70 5.40
N ASN A 142 11.85 11.53 6.38
CA ASN A 142 13.23 12.01 6.59
C ASN A 142 14.14 11.01 7.32
N THR A 143 13.59 9.86 7.74
CA THR A 143 14.29 8.80 8.48
C THR A 143 14.40 7.50 7.69
N LEU A 144 13.78 7.43 6.51
CA LEU A 144 13.73 6.24 5.67
C LEU A 144 14.91 6.26 4.69
N ASP A 145 15.83 5.31 4.84
CA ASP A 145 17.05 5.23 4.02
C ASP A 145 16.78 4.93 2.53
N PHE A 146 15.57 4.46 2.18
CA PHE A 146 15.19 4.10 0.81
C PHE A 146 14.57 5.24 -0.01
N CYS A 147 14.27 6.38 0.62
CA CYS A 147 13.79 7.57 -0.06
C CYS A 147 14.58 8.81 0.39
N ASP A 148 14.86 9.72 -0.53
CA ASP A 148 15.61 10.96 -0.24
C ASP A 148 14.68 12.00 0.42
N GLY A 149 14.17 11.68 1.62
CA GLY A 149 13.31 12.58 2.40
C GLY A 149 11.93 12.88 1.81
N SER A 150 11.55 12.23 0.70
CA SER A 150 10.34 12.58 -0.09
C SER A 150 9.52 11.34 -0.46
N LEU A 151 8.98 10.63 0.53
CA LEU A 151 8.01 9.54 0.29
C LEU A 151 6.63 10.10 -0.07
N VAL A 152 6.27 11.26 0.48
CA VAL A 152 4.99 11.96 0.26
C VAL A 152 5.20 13.47 0.18
N GLU A 153 4.63 14.10 -0.84
CA GLU A 153 4.53 15.56 -0.91
C GLU A 153 3.22 16.03 -0.26
N PHE A 154 3.31 17.03 0.63
CA PHE A 154 2.14 17.70 1.21
C PHE A 154 1.94 19.10 0.58
N PRO A 155 0.69 19.54 0.37
CA PRO A 155 -0.55 18.82 0.65
C PRO A 155 -0.75 17.63 -0.30
N ALA A 156 -1.13 16.47 0.26
CA ALA A 156 -1.45 15.30 -0.53
C ALA A 156 -2.88 15.44 -1.08
N GLU A 157 -3.05 15.22 -2.39
CA GLU A 157 -4.38 15.18 -3.00
C GLU A 157 -4.94 13.76 -2.94
N LEU A 158 -6.14 13.64 -2.36
CA LEU A 158 -6.88 12.39 -2.28
C LEU A 158 -8.03 12.43 -3.28
N TYR A 159 -8.19 11.34 -4.02
CA TYR A 159 -9.25 11.19 -5.00
C TYR A 159 -10.16 10.02 -4.61
N PRO A 160 -11.49 10.13 -4.80
CA PRO A 160 -12.35 8.99 -4.67
C PRO A 160 -11.99 7.96 -5.75
N VAL A 161 -12.00 6.69 -5.37
CA VAL A 161 -11.80 5.57 -6.30
C VAL A 161 -13.10 5.31 -7.06
N ASP A 162 -13.01 5.14 -8.38
CA ASP A 162 -14.13 4.68 -9.20
C ASP A 162 -14.36 3.17 -8.96
N PRO A 163 -15.50 2.76 -8.38
CA PRO A 163 -15.75 1.34 -8.10
C PRO A 163 -15.77 0.47 -9.35
N ALA A 164 -16.14 1.00 -10.52
CA ALA A 164 -16.12 0.25 -11.77
C ALA A 164 -14.68 -0.10 -12.19
N LEU A 165 -13.72 0.78 -11.88
CA LEU A 165 -12.30 0.58 -12.15
C LEU A 165 -11.58 -0.19 -11.04
N PHE A 166 -12.21 -0.35 -9.87
CA PHE A 166 -11.60 -0.95 -8.69
C PHE A 166 -12.38 -2.16 -8.16
N HIS A 167 -12.87 -2.98 -9.10
CA HIS A 167 -13.49 -4.28 -8.85
C HIS A 167 -14.68 -4.24 -7.86
N GLY A 168 -15.47 -3.17 -7.89
CA GLY A 168 -16.64 -2.96 -7.02
C GLY A 168 -16.30 -2.41 -5.63
N CYS A 169 -15.08 -1.93 -5.42
CA CYS A 169 -14.68 -1.30 -4.16
C CYS A 169 -14.70 0.23 -4.26
N GLY A 170 -15.22 0.89 -3.23
CA GLY A 170 -15.15 2.34 -3.07
C GLY A 170 -14.16 2.72 -1.99
N GLY A 171 -13.62 3.94 -2.07
CA GLY A 171 -12.67 4.46 -1.09
C GLY A 171 -11.87 5.64 -1.63
N TRP A 172 -10.66 5.79 -1.13
CA TRP A 172 -9.78 6.93 -1.46
C TRP A 172 -8.42 6.44 -1.92
N VAL A 173 -7.81 7.20 -2.83
CA VAL A 173 -6.45 6.99 -3.31
C VAL A 173 -5.67 8.29 -3.24
N ALA A 174 -4.43 8.21 -2.73
CA ALA A 174 -3.43 9.25 -2.84
C ALA A 174 -2.39 8.85 -3.90
N LYS A 175 -1.97 9.81 -4.74
CA LYS A 175 -1.01 9.58 -5.82
C LYS A 175 0.19 10.50 -5.67
N PHE A 176 1.39 9.94 -5.76
CA PHE A 176 2.66 10.64 -5.62
C PHE A 176 3.47 10.47 -6.91
N LYS A 177 4.04 11.56 -7.43
CA LYS A 177 4.82 11.56 -8.69
C LYS A 177 6.33 11.71 -8.49
N LYS A 178 6.79 11.81 -7.24
CA LYS A 178 8.17 12.18 -6.90
C LYS A 178 8.61 11.52 -5.60
N VAL A 179 8.68 10.20 -5.59
CA VAL A 179 9.59 9.56 -4.65
C VAL A 179 10.97 9.66 -5.27
N ASN A 180 11.77 10.66 -4.86
CA ASN A 180 13.19 10.69 -5.20
C ASN A 180 13.85 9.54 -4.43
N THR A 181 14.51 8.64 -5.13
CA THR A 181 15.24 7.54 -4.48
C THR A 181 16.73 7.66 -4.72
N ILE A 182 17.48 7.44 -3.65
CA ILE A 182 18.95 7.38 -3.64
C ILE A 182 19.37 6.17 -4.50
N LEU A 183 20.38 6.30 -5.37
CA LEU A 183 20.93 5.20 -6.19
C LEU A 183 22.26 4.67 -5.60
#